data_AF-A0ABC8R0K0-F1
#
_entry.id   AF-A0ABC8R0K0-F1
#
_cell.length_a   1.000
_cell.length_b   1.000
_cell.length_c   1.000
_cell.angle_alpha   90.00
_cell.angle_beta   90.00
_cell.angle_gamma   90.00
#
_symmetry.space_group_name_H-M   'P 1'
#
loop_
_entity.id
_entity.type
_entity.pdbx_description
1 polymer ?
#
loop_
_entity_poly.entity_id
_entity_poly.type
_entity_poly.pdbx_seq_one_letter_code
_entity_poly.pdbx_strand_id
1 'polypeptide(L)'
;MIIKQVYALQFNLTMLGPKTDLLLGQSVNSSFLRPYPEPLGSTFSNGANFAVVGSSTLPRNILFALNVQVLQFLHFKARSLELVAAGSGHLLDDQAFRNALYVIDIGQTDVSDSFAKNMPYEQVVLKIPSVVSQIKNAIQVIYNGGGRRFWVHNTGPFGCLPQRLTMVEKTSENLDRYGCISSYNAAARVFNEILR
;
A
#
# COMPACT_ATOMS: atom_id res chain seq x y z
N MET A 1 19.22 -11.00 -9.20
CA MET A 1 17.85 -11.20 -9.72
C MET A 1 17.33 -9.85 -10.20
N ILE A 2 17.11 -9.66 -11.51
CA ILE A 2 16.63 -8.38 -12.05
C ILE A 2 15.10 -8.36 -11.95
N ILE A 3 14.53 -7.43 -11.18
CA ILE A 3 13.08 -7.21 -11.07
C ILE A 3 12.66 -6.38 -12.28
N LYS A 4 11.70 -6.87 -13.07
CA LYS A 4 11.25 -6.18 -14.29
C LYS A 4 9.84 -5.60 -14.17
N GLN A 5 9.04 -6.03 -13.19
CA GLN A 5 7.67 -5.56 -12.97
C GLN A 5 7.43 -5.26 -11.50
N VAL A 6 6.74 -4.15 -11.21
CA VAL A 6 6.30 -3.78 -9.86
C VAL A 6 4.79 -3.51 -9.84
N TYR A 7 4.06 -4.18 -8.96
CA TYR A 7 2.64 -3.92 -8.71
C TYR A 7 2.46 -3.28 -7.35
N ALA A 8 1.85 -2.10 -7.30
CA ALA A 8 1.66 -1.34 -6.06
C ALA A 8 0.18 -1.31 -5.65
N LEU A 9 -0.11 -1.53 -4.36
CA LEU A 9 -1.46 -1.62 -3.77
C LEU A 9 -1.71 -0.58 -2.65
N GLN A 10 -0.87 0.44 -2.51
CA GLN A 10 -1.14 1.74 -1.87
C GLN A 10 0.15 2.59 -1.86
N PHE A 11 0.02 3.92 -1.79
CA PHE A 11 1.06 4.89 -1.43
C PHE A 11 0.46 5.91 -0.45
N ASN A 12 1.10 6.15 0.69
CA ASN A 12 0.67 7.23 1.60
C ASN A 12 1.42 8.55 1.34
N LEU A 13 0.66 9.65 1.22
CA LEU A 13 1.08 10.93 0.64
C LEU A 13 1.71 11.93 1.63
N THR A 14 2.22 11.46 2.77
CA THR A 14 2.67 12.40 3.82
C THR A 14 4.16 12.36 4.14
N MET A 15 4.94 11.47 3.52
CA MET A 15 6.42 11.55 3.60
C MET A 15 7.09 11.76 2.24
N LEU A 16 6.40 11.53 1.12
CA LEU A 16 7.06 11.44 -0.18
C LEU A 16 6.07 11.95 -1.23
N GLY A 17 6.36 13.11 -1.82
CA GLY A 17 5.56 13.72 -2.90
C GLY A 17 5.59 12.88 -4.19
N PRO A 18 5.31 13.45 -5.37
CA PRO A 18 5.30 12.75 -6.68
C PRO A 18 6.63 12.07 -7.10
N LYS A 19 7.62 12.02 -6.19
CA LYS A 19 8.95 11.44 -6.35
C LYS A 19 9.06 9.98 -5.86
N THR A 20 7.99 9.28 -5.50
CA THR A 20 8.08 7.88 -5.02
C THR A 20 7.80 6.83 -6.09
N ASP A 21 6.89 7.08 -7.04
CA ASP A 21 6.90 6.36 -8.32
C ASP A 21 8.26 6.54 -9.03
N LEU A 22 8.86 7.72 -8.86
CA LEU A 22 10.21 8.06 -9.32
C LEU A 22 11.28 7.23 -8.60
N LEU A 23 11.20 6.99 -7.29
CA LEU A 23 12.23 6.27 -6.53
C LEU A 23 12.08 4.74 -6.56
N LEU A 24 10.87 4.17 -6.57
CA LEU A 24 10.73 2.71 -6.67
C LEU A 24 11.19 2.22 -8.05
N GLY A 25 10.74 2.86 -9.14
CA GLY A 25 11.25 2.56 -10.47
C GLY A 25 12.77 2.77 -10.59
N GLN A 26 13.32 3.89 -10.10
CA GLN A 26 14.76 4.14 -10.14
C GLN A 26 15.56 3.17 -9.24
N SER A 27 15.03 2.75 -8.09
CA SER A 27 15.72 1.83 -7.16
C SER A 27 15.80 0.40 -7.68
N VAL A 28 14.85 -0.03 -8.54
CA VAL A 28 14.89 -1.34 -9.23
C VAL A 28 15.26 -1.27 -10.71
N ASN A 29 15.73 -0.10 -11.19
CA ASN A 29 16.08 0.14 -12.60
C ASN A 29 14.93 -0.15 -13.59
N SER A 30 13.68 0.17 -13.22
CA SER A 30 12.49 0.12 -14.08
C SER A 30 11.96 1.52 -14.39
N SER A 31 11.33 1.72 -15.56
CA SER A 31 10.61 2.97 -15.82
C SER A 31 9.34 3.07 -14.96
N PHE A 32 8.76 4.27 -14.90
CA PHE A 32 7.61 4.63 -14.08
C PHE A 32 6.44 3.63 -14.17
N LEU A 33 5.80 3.39 -13.03
CA LEU A 33 4.57 2.59 -12.97
C LEU A 33 3.39 3.38 -13.53
N ARG A 34 2.58 2.69 -14.32
CA ARG A 34 1.37 3.28 -14.90
C ARG A 34 0.16 3.02 -14.01
N PRO A 35 -0.70 4.01 -13.77
CA PRO A 35 -1.96 3.79 -13.08
C PRO A 35 -2.81 2.74 -13.80
N TYR A 36 -3.41 1.82 -13.05
CA TYR A 36 -4.31 0.80 -13.62
C TYR A 36 -5.45 1.38 -14.49
N PRO A 37 -6.08 2.54 -14.16
CA PRO A 37 -7.15 3.10 -14.98
C PRO A 37 -6.71 3.72 -16.32
N GLU A 38 -5.41 3.71 -16.66
CA GLU A 38 -4.90 4.35 -17.88
C GLU A 38 -5.39 3.59 -19.16
N PRO A 39 -6.14 4.24 -20.08
CA PRO A 39 -6.71 3.58 -21.25
C PRO A 39 -5.69 3.08 -22.30
N LEU A 40 -6.10 2.01 -22.99
CA LEU A 40 -5.45 1.17 -24.01
C LEU A 40 -4.31 1.81 -24.84
N GLY A 41 -3.09 1.33 -24.58
CA GLY A 41 -1.84 1.65 -25.26
C GLY A 41 -0.61 1.36 -24.39
N SER A 42 -0.81 1.23 -23.08
CA SER A 42 0.19 0.78 -22.12
C SER A 42 0.36 -0.75 -22.19
N THR A 43 1.61 -1.20 -22.38
CA THR A 43 1.95 -2.63 -22.29
C THR A 43 2.12 -3.11 -20.84
N PHE A 44 2.05 -2.20 -19.86
CA PHE A 44 2.34 -2.43 -18.43
C PHE A 44 3.61 -3.26 -18.21
N SER A 45 4.57 -3.16 -19.12
CA SER A 45 5.81 -3.96 -19.15
C SER A 45 6.69 -3.76 -17.91
N ASN A 46 6.50 -2.66 -17.19
CA ASN A 46 7.16 -2.35 -15.92
C ASN A 46 6.28 -2.58 -14.68
N GLY A 47 5.06 -3.07 -14.89
CA GLY A 47 4.04 -3.24 -13.86
C GLY A 47 2.95 -2.17 -13.91
N ALA A 48 2.09 -2.18 -12.89
CA ALA A 48 0.89 -1.37 -12.79
C ALA A 48 0.66 -0.89 -11.35
N ASN A 49 0.16 0.33 -11.20
CA ASN A 49 -0.14 0.93 -9.92
C ASN A 49 -1.65 0.89 -9.65
N PHE A 50 -2.06 0.14 -8.63
CA PHE A 50 -3.44 0.02 -8.14
C PHE A 50 -3.67 0.85 -6.86
N ALA A 51 -2.62 1.50 -6.36
CA ALA A 51 -2.68 2.33 -5.15
C ALA A 51 -3.68 3.46 -5.28
N VAL A 52 -4.43 3.69 -4.21
CA VAL A 52 -5.28 4.87 -4.07
C VAL A 52 -4.92 5.62 -2.80
N VAL A 53 -4.75 6.93 -2.92
CA VAL A 53 -4.43 7.80 -1.79
C VAL A 53 -5.58 7.78 -0.80
N GLY A 54 -5.26 7.64 0.49
CA GLY A 54 -6.28 7.60 1.54
C GLY A 54 -7.07 6.29 1.61
N SER A 55 -6.66 5.24 0.89
CA SER A 55 -7.25 3.93 1.08
C SER A 55 -6.95 3.37 2.47
N SER A 56 -7.89 2.54 2.94
CA SER A 56 -7.79 1.79 4.18
C SER A 56 -8.00 0.29 3.92
N THR A 57 -7.65 -0.53 4.90
CA THR A 57 -7.96 -1.96 4.87
C THR A 57 -9.41 -2.26 5.23
N LEU A 58 -10.01 -1.41 6.06
CA LEU A 58 -11.34 -1.58 6.61
C LEU A 58 -12.15 -0.26 6.53
N PRO A 59 -13.48 -0.34 6.38
CA PRO A 59 -14.26 -1.54 6.02
C PRO A 59 -13.96 -2.03 4.59
N ARG A 60 -14.17 -3.31 4.31
CA ARG A 60 -13.81 -3.91 3.00
C ARG A 60 -14.68 -3.41 1.84
N ASN A 61 -15.95 -3.08 2.09
CA ASN A 61 -16.91 -2.90 1.00
C ASN A 61 -17.07 -1.43 0.56
N ILE A 62 -16.09 -0.58 0.90
CA ILE A 62 -16.07 0.81 0.43
C ILE A 62 -15.17 0.92 -0.80
N LEU A 63 -15.42 1.97 -1.58
CA LEU A 63 -14.59 2.29 -2.74
C LEU A 63 -13.12 2.41 -2.33
N PHE A 64 -12.24 1.86 -3.17
CA PHE A 64 -10.80 1.95 -3.05
C PHE A 64 -10.15 1.27 -1.82
N ALA A 65 -10.91 0.54 -1.00
CA ALA A 65 -10.34 -0.27 0.07
C ALA A 65 -9.37 -1.34 -0.48
N LEU A 66 -8.48 -1.86 0.38
CA LEU A 66 -7.46 -2.86 -0.01
C LEU A 66 -8.02 -4.01 -0.84
N ASN A 67 -9.15 -4.58 -0.43
CA ASN A 67 -9.76 -5.69 -1.15
C ASN A 67 -10.26 -5.29 -2.54
N VAL A 68 -10.71 -4.04 -2.73
CA VAL A 68 -11.09 -3.53 -4.06
C VAL A 68 -9.85 -3.43 -4.94
N GLN A 69 -8.73 -2.93 -4.41
CA GLN A 69 -7.47 -2.87 -5.14
C GLN A 69 -6.95 -4.27 -5.52
N VAL A 70 -7.07 -5.25 -4.61
CA VAL A 70 -6.76 -6.65 -4.90
C VAL A 70 -7.67 -7.22 -6.00
N LEU A 71 -8.98 -6.94 -5.95
CA LEU A 71 -9.92 -7.38 -7.00
C LEU A 71 -9.60 -6.75 -8.36
N GLN A 72 -9.21 -5.46 -8.38
CA GLN A 72 -8.75 -4.80 -9.60
C GLN A 72 -7.50 -5.46 -10.15
N PHE A 73 -6.53 -5.81 -9.30
CA PHE A 73 -5.35 -6.56 -9.70
C PHE A 73 -5.69 -7.94 -10.27
N LEU A 74 -6.58 -8.69 -9.63
CA LEU A 74 -7.01 -10.01 -10.11
C LEU A 74 -7.70 -9.91 -11.48
N HIS A 75 -8.57 -8.92 -11.65
CA HIS A 75 -9.22 -8.64 -12.92
C HIS A 75 -8.18 -8.28 -14.01
N PHE A 76 -7.23 -7.40 -13.70
CA PHE A 76 -6.13 -7.04 -14.59
C PHE A 76 -5.33 -8.27 -15.02
N LYS A 77 -4.94 -9.13 -14.07
CA LYS A 77 -4.20 -10.36 -14.36
C LYS A 77 -5.00 -11.28 -15.28
N ALA A 78 -6.26 -11.56 -14.94
CA ALA A 78 -7.12 -12.42 -15.75
C ALA A 78 -7.24 -11.88 -17.18
N ARG A 79 -7.51 -10.58 -17.33
CA ARG A 79 -7.65 -9.96 -18.65
C ARG A 79 -6.36 -9.97 -19.46
N SER A 80 -5.21 -9.76 -18.83
CA SER A 80 -3.91 -9.85 -19.49
C SER A 80 -3.66 -11.24 -20.04
N LEU A 81 -3.93 -12.29 -19.25
CA LEU A 81 -3.75 -13.67 -19.67
C LEU A 81 -4.69 -14.09 -20.80
N GLU A 82 -5.96 -13.67 -20.75
CA GLU A 82 -6.93 -13.90 -21.84
C GLU A 82 -6.44 -13.30 -23.17
N LEU A 83 -5.96 -12.07 -23.14
CA LEU A 83 -5.49 -11.38 -24.34
C LEU A 83 -4.19 -11.98 -24.89
N VAL A 84 -3.27 -12.41 -24.02
CA VAL A 84 -2.08 -13.17 -24.42
C VAL A 84 -2.49 -14.48 -25.11
N ALA A 85 -3.46 -15.22 -24.55
CA ALA A 85 -3.98 -16.45 -25.16
C ALA A 85 -4.67 -16.20 -26.52
N ALA A 86 -5.28 -15.02 -26.70
CA ALA A 86 -5.88 -14.59 -27.97
C ALA A 86 -4.87 -14.07 -29.01
N GLY A 87 -3.55 -14.15 -28.73
CA GLY A 87 -2.50 -13.75 -29.68
C GLY A 87 -2.03 -12.30 -29.54
N SER A 88 -2.42 -11.58 -28.49
CA SER A 88 -1.92 -10.22 -28.23
C SER A 88 -0.53 -10.28 -27.60
N GLY A 89 0.52 -10.22 -28.43
CA GLY A 89 1.93 -10.38 -28.02
C GLY A 89 2.56 -9.22 -27.22
N HIS A 90 1.77 -8.24 -26.75
CA HIS A 90 2.28 -7.05 -26.05
C HIS A 90 1.84 -6.97 -24.58
N LEU A 91 1.29 -8.05 -24.03
CA LEU A 91 0.72 -8.09 -22.68
C LEU A 91 1.45 -9.09 -21.78
N LEU A 92 1.17 -9.02 -20.48
CA LEU A 92 1.89 -9.74 -19.44
C LEU A 92 1.39 -11.19 -19.34
N ASP A 93 2.30 -12.14 -19.52
CA ASP A 93 2.05 -13.57 -19.37
C ASP A 93 2.17 -14.03 -17.90
N ASP A 94 1.89 -15.31 -17.63
CA ASP A 94 1.94 -15.84 -16.26
C ASP A 94 3.36 -15.76 -15.66
N GLN A 95 4.40 -15.87 -16.50
CA GLN A 95 5.79 -15.75 -16.05
C GLN A 95 6.12 -14.33 -15.61
N ALA A 96 5.60 -13.30 -16.29
CA ALA A 96 5.73 -11.91 -15.89
C ALA A 96 5.10 -11.66 -14.51
N PHE A 97 3.89 -12.20 -14.24
CA PHE A 97 3.26 -12.08 -12.93
C PHE A 97 4.04 -12.82 -11.83
N ARG A 98 4.50 -14.05 -12.08
CA ARG A 98 5.36 -14.78 -11.13
C ARG A 98 6.66 -14.03 -10.82
N ASN A 99 7.16 -13.30 -11.82
CA ASN A 99 8.39 -12.54 -11.72
C ASN A 99 8.24 -11.09 -11.27
N ALA A 100 7.02 -10.64 -10.95
CA ALA A 100 6.81 -9.31 -10.45
C ALA A 100 7.19 -9.18 -8.96
N LEU A 101 7.49 -7.95 -8.56
CA LEU A 101 7.52 -7.51 -7.17
C LEU A 101 6.16 -6.89 -6.81
N TYR A 102 5.57 -7.33 -5.71
CA TYR A 102 4.31 -6.81 -5.18
C TYR A 102 4.61 -5.90 -4.00
N VAL A 103 4.40 -4.61 -4.16
CA VAL A 103 4.63 -3.58 -3.13
C VAL A 103 3.31 -3.22 -2.46
N ILE A 104 3.28 -3.34 -1.14
CA ILE A 104 2.10 -3.11 -0.31
C ILE A 104 2.47 -2.08 0.76
N ASP A 105 1.89 -0.89 0.70
CA ASP A 105 2.08 0.19 1.70
C ASP A 105 0.72 0.68 2.20
N ILE A 106 0.11 -0.04 3.14
CA ILE A 106 -1.25 0.20 3.62
C ILE A 106 -1.35 0.01 5.13
N GLY A 107 -2.38 0.59 5.76
CA GLY A 107 -2.68 0.43 7.18
C GLY A 107 -2.41 1.68 8.02
N GLN A 108 -1.46 2.55 7.62
CA GLN A 108 -1.27 3.84 8.30
C GLN A 108 -2.55 4.68 8.29
N THR A 109 -3.30 4.67 7.19
CA THR A 109 -4.59 5.38 7.09
C THR A 109 -5.59 4.87 8.11
N ASP A 110 -5.77 3.54 8.25
CA ASP A 110 -6.68 2.95 9.23
C ASP A 110 -6.37 3.41 10.66
N VAL A 111 -5.09 3.37 11.04
CA VAL A 111 -4.62 3.80 12.37
C VAL A 111 -4.82 5.30 12.56
N SER A 112 -4.44 6.09 11.56
CA SER A 112 -4.46 7.54 11.66
C SER A 112 -5.88 8.12 11.63
N ASP A 113 -6.81 7.51 10.89
CA ASP A 113 -8.23 7.90 10.87
C ASP A 113 -8.92 7.55 12.19
N SER A 114 -8.46 6.48 12.84
CA SER A 114 -8.92 6.11 14.18
C SER A 114 -8.60 7.22 15.19
N PHE A 115 -7.40 7.79 15.15
CA PHE A 115 -7.06 8.96 15.97
C PHE A 115 -7.78 10.24 15.54
N ALA A 116 -7.98 10.48 14.23
CA ALA A 116 -8.74 11.62 13.75
C ALA A 116 -10.21 11.62 14.23
N LYS A 117 -10.73 10.45 14.62
CA LYS A 117 -12.04 10.27 15.26
C LYS A 117 -11.99 10.37 16.80
N ASN A 118 -10.89 10.89 17.35
CA ASN A 118 -10.65 11.05 18.79
C ASN A 118 -10.73 9.74 19.59
N MET A 119 -10.40 8.59 18.97
CA MET A 119 -10.32 7.33 19.72
C MET A 119 -9.13 7.35 20.69
N PRO A 120 -9.31 6.88 21.94
CA PRO A 120 -8.20 6.68 22.87
C PRO A 120 -7.15 5.72 22.31
N TYR A 121 -5.89 5.91 22.73
CA TYR A 121 -4.76 5.10 22.28
C TYR A 121 -5.03 3.59 22.42
N GLU A 122 -5.58 3.13 23.56
CA GLU A 122 -5.82 1.69 23.75
C GLU A 122 -6.82 1.15 22.72
N GLN A 123 -7.87 1.92 22.41
CA GLN A 123 -8.86 1.51 21.41
C GLN A 123 -8.28 1.48 19.99
N VAL A 124 -7.37 2.41 19.66
CA VAL A 124 -6.67 2.37 18.37
C VAL A 124 -5.80 1.12 18.26
N VAL A 125 -5.04 0.82 19.30
CA VAL A 125 -4.17 -0.37 19.34
C VAL A 125 -4.95 -1.67 19.18
N LEU A 126 -6.13 -1.77 19.80
CA LEU A 126 -7.01 -2.95 19.67
C LEU A 126 -7.49 -3.23 18.24
N LYS A 127 -7.48 -2.22 17.35
CA LYS A 127 -7.90 -2.38 15.94
C LYS A 127 -6.78 -2.82 15.02
N ILE A 128 -5.52 -2.58 15.41
CA ILE A 128 -4.33 -2.90 14.60
C ILE A 128 -4.31 -4.37 14.14
N PRO A 129 -4.59 -5.38 14.99
CA PRO A 129 -4.62 -6.77 14.55
C PRO A 129 -5.57 -7.03 13.38
N SER A 130 -6.75 -6.39 13.36
CA SER A 130 -7.72 -6.55 12.27
C SER A 130 -7.22 -5.91 10.97
N VAL A 131 -6.55 -4.76 11.05
CA VAL A 131 -5.91 -4.09 9.91
C VAL A 131 -4.82 -4.99 9.32
N VAL A 132 -3.89 -5.47 10.16
CA VAL A 132 -2.81 -6.37 9.72
C VAL A 132 -3.36 -7.68 9.14
N SER A 133 -4.43 -8.22 9.71
CA SER A 133 -5.10 -9.41 9.18
C SER A 133 -5.59 -9.21 7.74
N GLN A 134 -6.13 -8.03 7.40
CA GLN A 134 -6.51 -7.73 6.01
C GLN A 134 -5.30 -7.68 5.06
N ILE A 135 -4.17 -7.14 5.53
CA ILE A 135 -2.92 -7.11 4.76
C ILE A 135 -2.42 -8.54 4.49
N LYS A 136 -2.38 -9.38 5.53
CA LYS A 136 -1.99 -10.80 5.42
C LYS A 136 -2.92 -11.56 4.46
N ASN A 137 -4.24 -11.30 4.52
CA ASN A 137 -5.19 -11.88 3.58
C ASN A 137 -4.96 -11.44 2.14
N ALA A 138 -4.67 -10.15 1.90
CA ALA A 138 -4.36 -9.66 0.55
C ALA A 138 -3.11 -10.33 -0.02
N ILE A 139 -2.04 -10.46 0.79
CA ILE A 139 -0.82 -11.19 0.42
C ILE A 139 -1.16 -12.64 0.05
N GLN A 140 -1.96 -13.33 0.87
CA GLN A 140 -2.34 -14.71 0.61
C GLN A 140 -3.11 -14.86 -0.71
N VAL A 141 -4.04 -13.95 -1.03
CA VAL A 141 -4.79 -13.96 -2.29
C VAL A 141 -3.84 -13.80 -3.49
N ILE A 142 -2.92 -12.85 -3.43
CA ILE A 142 -1.94 -12.62 -4.50
C ILE A 142 -0.98 -13.81 -4.64
N TYR A 143 -0.55 -14.39 -3.52
CA TYR A 143 0.31 -15.56 -3.48
C TYR A 143 -0.37 -16.78 -4.12
N ASN A 144 -1.63 -17.03 -3.78
CA ASN A 144 -2.45 -18.07 -4.41
C ASN A 144 -2.63 -17.82 -5.91
N GLY A 145 -2.70 -16.55 -6.32
CA GLY A 145 -2.71 -16.12 -7.71
C GLY A 145 -1.34 -16.20 -8.42
N GLY A 146 -0.29 -16.74 -7.80
CA GLY A 146 1.03 -16.95 -8.43
C GLY A 146 2.09 -15.91 -8.09
N GLY A 147 1.77 -14.87 -7.31
CA GLY A 147 2.75 -13.89 -6.83
C GLY A 147 3.75 -14.51 -5.87
N ARG A 148 5.02 -14.12 -5.94
CA ARG A 148 6.09 -14.74 -5.14
C ARG A 148 7.00 -13.77 -4.38
N ARG A 149 7.09 -12.52 -4.82
CA ARG A 149 8.00 -11.53 -4.24
C ARG A 149 7.20 -10.37 -3.68
N PHE A 150 7.24 -10.20 -2.37
CA PHE A 150 6.48 -9.17 -1.68
C PHE A 150 7.43 -8.20 -0.99
N TRP A 151 7.15 -6.92 -1.14
CA TRP A 151 7.69 -5.86 -0.30
C TRP A 151 6.51 -5.25 0.44
N VAL A 152 6.47 -5.46 1.75
CA VAL A 152 5.43 -4.88 2.61
C VAL A 152 6.07 -3.75 3.42
N HIS A 153 5.56 -2.53 3.26
CA HIS A 153 6.04 -1.36 3.97
C HIS A 153 5.49 -1.31 5.40
N ASN A 154 6.36 -0.92 6.31
CA ASN A 154 6.00 -0.51 7.66
C ASN A 154 5.37 0.89 7.66
N THR A 155 4.61 1.19 8.71
CA THR A 155 4.13 2.54 8.98
C THR A 155 5.26 3.38 9.60
N GLY A 156 5.56 4.53 8.99
CA GLY A 156 6.51 5.49 9.52
C GLY A 156 6.00 6.22 10.78
N PRO A 157 6.82 7.07 11.41
CA PRO A 157 6.42 7.85 12.58
C PRO A 157 5.44 8.97 12.18
N PHE A 158 4.17 8.61 11.96
CA PHE A 158 3.16 9.53 11.42
C PHE A 158 2.72 10.62 12.41
N GLY A 159 3.09 10.52 13.69
CA GLY A 159 2.94 11.59 14.68
C GLY A 159 3.84 12.81 14.42
N CYS A 160 4.86 12.66 13.57
CA CYS A 160 5.75 13.74 13.16
C CYS A 160 5.25 14.51 11.93
N LEU A 161 4.16 14.07 11.30
CA LEU A 161 3.66 14.68 10.08
C LEU A 161 3.11 16.08 10.38
N PRO A 162 3.47 17.13 9.60
CA PRO A 162 2.96 18.47 9.80
C PRO A 162 1.42 18.54 9.90
N GLN A 163 0.73 17.78 9.04
CA GLN A 163 -0.73 17.68 9.06
C GLN A 163 -1.28 17.13 10.39
N ARG A 164 -0.59 16.19 11.03
CA ARG A 164 -1.05 15.60 12.30
C ARG A 164 -0.76 16.52 13.47
N LEU A 165 0.37 17.23 13.43
CA LEU A 165 0.74 18.23 14.43
C LEU A 165 -0.21 19.43 14.49
N THR A 166 -1.01 19.69 13.44
CA THR A 166 -2.05 20.73 13.45
C THR A 166 -3.41 20.23 13.95
N MET A 167 -3.60 18.91 14.09
CA MET A 167 -4.89 18.32 14.48
C MET A 167 -5.04 18.07 15.98
N VAL A 168 -3.96 18.21 16.75
CA VAL A 168 -3.92 17.92 18.19
C VAL A 168 -3.40 19.15 18.92
N GLU A 169 -4.01 19.48 20.06
CA GLU A 169 -3.49 20.51 20.95
C GLU A 169 -2.11 20.09 21.46
N LYS A 170 -1.11 20.97 21.32
CA LYS A 170 0.28 20.64 21.67
C LYS A 170 0.49 20.86 23.15
N THR A 171 0.61 19.76 23.91
CA THR A 171 1.02 19.81 25.32
C THR A 171 2.35 19.10 25.48
N SER A 172 3.17 19.50 26.46
CA SER A 172 4.45 18.82 26.70
C SER A 172 4.28 17.33 27.05
N GLU A 173 3.10 16.94 27.53
CA GLU A 173 2.77 15.57 27.91
C GLU A 173 2.46 14.67 26.70
N ASN A 174 1.98 15.23 25.59
CA ASN A 174 1.57 14.44 24.42
C ASN A 174 2.61 14.41 23.29
N LEU A 175 3.68 15.21 23.40
CA LEU A 175 4.79 15.23 22.46
C LEU A 175 6.00 14.44 22.98
N ASP A 176 6.74 13.82 22.07
CA ASP A 176 8.03 13.23 22.38
C ASP A 176 9.15 14.28 22.37
N ARG A 177 10.38 13.87 22.68
CA ARG A 177 11.58 14.73 22.69
C ARG A 177 11.89 15.41 21.35
N TYR A 178 11.26 14.98 20.26
CA TYR A 178 11.44 15.54 18.91
C TYR A 178 10.25 16.42 18.49
N GLY A 179 9.27 16.62 19.37
CA GLY A 179 8.06 17.40 19.09
C GLY A 179 7.00 16.66 18.29
N CYS A 180 7.08 15.32 18.20
CA CYS A 180 6.08 14.51 17.52
C CYS A 180 5.03 13.96 18.48
N ILE A 181 3.81 13.69 18.02
CA ILE A 181 2.75 13.12 18.87
C ILE A 181 3.13 11.68 19.28
N SER A 182 3.38 11.50 20.58
CA SER A 182 3.92 10.25 21.16
C SER A 182 3.02 9.05 20.92
N SER A 183 1.71 9.20 21.11
CA SER A 183 0.72 8.12 20.97
C SER A 183 0.60 7.61 19.52
N TYR A 184 0.76 8.49 18.54
CA TYR A 184 0.69 8.14 17.12
C TYR A 184 1.93 7.33 16.73
N ASN A 185 3.11 7.79 17.12
CA ASN A 185 4.37 7.08 16.88
C ASN A 185 4.42 5.73 17.64
N ALA A 186 3.83 5.64 18.83
CA ALA A 186 3.68 4.38 19.56
C ALA A 186 2.77 3.39 18.81
N ALA A 187 1.62 3.84 18.31
CA ALA A 187 0.72 3.00 17.52
C ALA A 187 1.37 2.52 16.20
N ALA A 188 2.19 3.36 15.56
CA ALA A 188 3.00 2.95 14.40
C ALA A 188 3.95 1.80 14.73
N ARG A 189 4.61 1.84 15.91
CA ARG A 189 5.48 0.75 16.37
C ARG A 189 4.72 -0.54 16.59
N VAL A 190 3.57 -0.47 17.28
CA VAL A 190 2.71 -1.64 17.50
C VAL A 190 2.24 -2.25 16.17
N PHE A 191 1.84 -1.40 15.21
CA PHE A 191 1.49 -1.84 13.86
C PHE A 191 2.65 -2.60 13.20
N ASN A 192 3.85 -2.04 13.24
CA ASN A 192 5.05 -2.64 12.64
C ASN A 192 5.46 -3.94 13.33
N GLU A 193 5.24 -4.06 14.65
CA GLU A 193 5.51 -5.29 15.40
C GLU A 193 4.55 -6.42 15.01
N ILE A 194 3.27 -6.13 14.85
CA ILE A 194 2.24 -7.13 14.49
C ILE A 194 2.33 -7.53 13.00
N LEU A 195 2.78 -6.60 12.15
CA LEU A 195 2.93 -6.83 10.71
C LEU A 195 4.07 -7.80 10.36
N ARG A 196 5.09 -7.90 11.20
CA ARG A 196 6.25 -8.80 11.02
C ARG A 196 5.86 -10.27 10.90
#